data_AF-A0A7W2GHM7-F1
#
_entry.id   AF-A0A7W2GHM7-F1
#
_cell.length_a   1.000
_cell.length_b   1.000
_cell.length_c   1.000
_cell.angle_alpha   90.00
_cell.angle_beta   90.00
_cell.angle_gamma   90.00
#
_symmetry.space_group_name_H-M   'P 1'
#
loop_
_entity.id
_entity.type
_entity.pdbx_description
1 polymer ?
#
loop_
_entity_poly.entity_id
_entity_poly.type
_entity_poly.pdbx_seq_one_letter_code
_entity_poly.pdbx_strand_id
1 'polypeptide(L)'
;MSKRIFYPLFLLLIPLIGMTITDEINWSPFDFFTMGSLLILLGIGINLVSSRVKNLKYRVLYIGVIVIIFMLIWAELAVGLFGTPIAGS
;
A
#
# COMPACT_ATOMS: atom_id res chain seq x y z
N MET A 1 -18.15 6.24 5.14
CA MET A 1 -16.74 5.89 4.86
C MET A 1 -15.92 7.17 4.93
N SER A 2 -14.86 7.24 5.75
CA SER A 2 -14.12 8.50 5.95
C SER A 2 -13.29 8.83 4.70
N LYS A 3 -13.28 10.09 4.26
CA LYS A 3 -12.45 10.55 3.13
C LYS A 3 -10.94 10.28 3.34
N ARG A 4 -10.52 10.08 4.60
CA ARG A 4 -9.14 9.79 5.00
C ARG A 4 -8.57 8.50 4.40
N ILE A 5 -9.43 7.57 3.99
CA ILE A 5 -9.02 6.29 3.38
C ILE A 5 -8.26 6.50 2.07
N PHE A 6 -8.52 7.60 1.36
CA PHE A 6 -7.91 7.89 0.07
C PHE A 6 -6.57 8.64 0.17
N TYR A 7 -6.18 9.12 1.35
CA TYR A 7 -4.92 9.88 1.50
C TYR A 7 -3.66 9.11 1.07
N PRO A 8 -3.54 7.79 1.30
CA PRO A 8 -2.37 7.05 0.84
C PRO A 8 -2.20 7.06 -0.69
N LEU A 9 -3.26 7.31 -1.48
CA LEU A 9 -3.16 7.38 -2.95
C LEU A 9 -2.25 8.52 -3.43
N PHE A 10 -2.05 9.57 -2.62
CA PHE A 10 -1.10 10.62 -2.96
C PHE A 10 0.35 10.11 -3.07
N LEU A 11 0.68 8.94 -2.49
CA LEU A 11 1.99 8.31 -2.69
C LEU A 11 2.24 7.90 -4.14
N LEU A 12 1.20 7.65 -4.94
CA LEU A 12 1.34 7.35 -6.37
C LEU A 12 1.80 8.56 -7.19
N LEU A 13 1.75 9.78 -6.63
CA LEU A 13 2.34 10.94 -7.29
C LEU A 13 3.86 10.83 -7.38
N ILE A 14 4.51 10.07 -6.49
CA ILE A 14 5.97 9.88 -6.49
C ILE A 14 6.42 9.16 -7.78
N PRO A 15 5.94 7.94 -8.11
CA PRO A 15 6.30 7.29 -9.36
C PRO A 15 5.77 8.06 -10.58
N LEU A 16 4.58 8.66 -10.50
CA LEU A 16 4.02 9.43 -11.61
C LEU A 16 4.92 10.61 -12.01
N ILE A 17 5.38 11.39 -11.02
CA ILE A 17 6.31 12.50 -11.26
C ILE A 17 7.69 11.94 -11.63
N GLY A 18 8.14 10.87 -10.97
CA GLY A 18 9.42 10.22 -11.24
C GLY A 18 9.60 9.81 -12.70
N MET A 19 8.58 9.20 -13.31
CA MET A 19 8.55 8.84 -14.73
C MET A 19 8.66 10.03 -15.69
N THR A 20 8.33 11.25 -15.24
CA THR A 20 8.51 12.47 -16.06
C THR A 20 9.90 13.07 -15.95
N ILE A 21 10.68 12.66 -14.95
CA ILE A 21 12.02 13.18 -14.66
C ILE A 21 13.09 12.22 -15.16
N THR A 22 12.86 10.90 -15.07
CA THR A 22 13.84 9.86 -15.42
C THR A 22 13.17 8.62 -15.99
N ASP A 23 13.86 7.95 -16.92
CA ASP A 23 13.47 6.64 -17.47
C ASP A 23 13.77 5.48 -16.52
N GLU A 24 14.48 5.71 -15.40
CA GLU A 24 14.78 4.68 -14.40
C GLU A 24 13.53 4.17 -13.68
N ILE A 25 12.51 5.02 -13.55
CA ILE A 25 11.21 4.64 -13.01
C ILE A 25 10.33 4.31 -14.21
N ASN A 26 9.98 3.04 -14.37
CA ASN A 26 9.16 2.59 -15.49
C ASN A 26 7.94 1.81 -14.98
N TRP A 27 6.98 2.51 -14.37
CA TRP A 27 5.73 1.91 -13.91
C TRP A 27 4.70 1.88 -15.02
N SER A 28 4.19 0.71 -15.35
CA SER A 28 3.05 0.54 -16.24
C SER A 28 1.76 1.03 -15.56
N PRO A 29 0.69 1.34 -16.33
CA PRO A 29 -0.62 1.62 -15.75
C PRO A 29 -1.15 0.51 -14.81
N PHE A 30 -0.72 -0.74 -15.05
CA PHE A 30 -1.08 -1.87 -14.20
C PHE A 30 -0.39 -1.81 -12.83
N ASP A 31 0.84 -1.29 -12.76
CA ASP A 31 1.56 -1.09 -11.49
C ASP A 31 0.88 -0.03 -10.63
N PHE A 32 0.43 1.06 -11.25
CA PHE A 32 -0.37 2.08 -10.58
C PHE A 32 -1.70 1.52 -10.06
N PHE A 33 -2.38 0.69 -10.86
CA PHE A 33 -3.63 0.05 -10.43
C PHE A 33 -3.42 -0.91 -9.26
N THR A 34 -2.35 -1.72 -9.33
CA THR A 34 -2.01 -2.72 -8.30
C THR A 34 -1.64 -2.03 -6.99
N MET A 35 -0.71 -1.08 -7.03
CA MET A 35 -0.31 -0.32 -5.85
C MET A 35 -1.45 0.56 -5.31
N GLY A 36 -2.24 1.17 -6.19
CA GLY A 36 -3.43 1.94 -5.82
C GLY A 36 -4.47 1.09 -5.08
N SER A 37 -4.73 -0.12 -5.56
CA SER A 37 -5.61 -1.09 -4.89
C SER A 37 -5.07 -1.47 -3.52
N LEU A 38 -3.77 -1.76 -3.40
CA LEU A 38 -3.12 -2.05 -2.11
C LEU A 38 -3.22 -0.89 -1.12
N LEU A 39 -3.00 0.34 -1.58
CA LEU A 39 -3.08 1.55 -0.75
C LEU A 39 -4.52 1.82 -0.27
N ILE A 40 -5.53 1.57 -1.10
CA ILE A 40 -6.94 1.65 -0.70
C ILE A 40 -7.24 0.59 0.36
N LEU A 41 -6.81 -0.65 0.16
CA LEU A 41 -6.99 -1.74 1.13
C LEU A 41 -6.33 -1.41 2.48
N LEU A 42 -5.12 -0.83 2.45
CA LEU A 42 -4.43 -0.33 3.64
C LEU A 42 -5.27 0.74 4.35
N GLY A 43 -5.75 1.74 3.62
CA GLY A 43 -6.59 2.81 4.16
C GLY A 43 -7.89 2.28 4.79
N ILE A 44 -8.55 1.32 4.13
CA ILE A 44 -9.76 0.65 4.63
C ILE A 44 -9.43 -0.10 5.93
N GLY A 45 -8.37 -0.91 5.95
CA GLY A 45 -7.94 -1.68 7.11
C GLY A 45 -7.66 -0.78 8.32
N ILE A 46 -6.89 0.29 8.13
CA ILE A 46 -6.59 1.27 9.20
C ILE A 46 -7.87 1.94 9.70
N ASN A 47 -8.78 2.35 8.80
CA ASN A 47 -10.05 2.97 9.19
C ASN A 47 -10.98 2.01 9.94
N LEU A 48 -11.01 0.72 9.56
CA LEU A 48 -11.78 -0.31 10.27
C LEU A 48 -11.24 -0.51 11.68
N VAL A 49 -9.93 -0.68 11.85
CA VAL A 49 -9.32 -0.80 13.17
C VAL A 49 -9.56 0.47 14.00
N SER A 50 -9.43 1.65 13.39
CA SER A 50 -9.61 2.93 14.07
C SER A 50 -11.05 3.18 14.53
N SER A 51 -12.04 2.64 13.82
CA SER A 51 -13.46 2.81 14.15
C SER A 51 -13.99 1.74 15.10
N ARG A 52 -13.39 0.55 15.13
CA ARG A 52 -13.87 -0.58 15.95
C ARG A 52 -13.10 -0.78 17.25
N VAL A 53 -11.81 -0.42 17.29
CA VAL A 53 -10.94 -0.70 18.43
C VAL A 53 -10.77 0.56 19.29
N LYS A 54 -11.44 0.56 20.45
CA LYS A 54 -11.42 1.70 21.40
C LYS A 54 -10.11 1.81 22.18
N ASN A 55 -9.49 0.66 22.52
CA ASN A 55 -8.26 0.64 23.29
C ASN A 55 -7.07 0.99 22.40
N LEU A 56 -6.35 2.06 22.76
CA LEU A 56 -5.23 2.57 21.97
C LEU A 56 -4.10 1.56 21.77
N LYS A 57 -3.77 0.74 22.77
CA LYS A 57 -2.68 -0.25 22.68
C LYS A 57 -3.02 -1.30 21.62
N TYR A 58 -4.21 -1.89 21.68
CA TYR A 58 -4.66 -2.86 20.69
C TYR A 58 -4.83 -2.22 19.31
N ARG A 59 -5.31 -0.98 19.24
CA ARG A 59 -5.46 -0.25 17.99
C ARG A 59 -4.12 -0.08 17.27
N VAL A 60 -3.07 0.34 17.99
CA VAL A 60 -1.73 0.49 17.44
C VAL A 60 -1.16 -0.86 17.01
N LEU A 61 -1.33 -1.91 17.82
CA LEU A 61 -0.87 -3.25 17.48
C LEU A 61 -1.49 -3.75 16.15
N TYR A 62 -2.81 -3.66 15.99
CA TYR A 62 -3.49 -4.12 14.78
C TYR A 62 -3.12 -3.28 13.56
N ILE A 63 -2.99 -1.96 13.70
CA ILE A 63 -2.50 -1.10 12.61
C ILE A 63 -1.08 -1.51 12.22
N GLY A 64 -0.20 -1.77 13.19
CA GLY A 64 1.16 -2.23 12.94
C GLY A 64 1.20 -3.54 12.15
N VAL A 65 0.37 -4.52 12.52
CA VAL A 65 0.24 -5.78 11.79
C VAL A 65 -0.25 -5.55 10.36
N ILE A 66 -1.27 -4.72 10.15
CA ILE A 66 -1.79 -4.39 8.81
C ILE A 66 -0.70 -3.75 7.95
N VAL A 67 0.09 -2.83 8.51
CA VAL A 67 1.20 -2.17 7.81
C VAL A 67 2.30 -3.17 7.46
N ILE A 68 2.65 -4.10 8.34
CA ILE A 68 3.62 -5.16 8.05
C ILE A 68 3.13 -6.04 6.90
N ILE A 69 1.87 -6.51 6.95
CA ILE A 69 1.30 -7.32 5.86
C ILE A 69 1.32 -6.56 4.54
N PHE A 70 0.95 -5.28 4.54
CA PHE A 70 1.05 -4.42 3.36
C PHE A 70 2.48 -4.36 2.82
N MET A 71 3.49 -4.14 3.68
CA MET A 71 4.89 -4.09 3.26
C MET A 71 5.36 -5.43 2.68
N LEU A 72 4.95 -6.55 3.26
CA LEU A 72 5.31 -7.88 2.76
C LEU A 72 4.71 -8.15 1.37
N ILE A 73 3.42 -7.81 1.18
CA ILE A 73 2.76 -7.98 -0.12
C ILE A 73 3.42 -7.07 -1.16
N TRP A 74 3.68 -5.81 -0.80
CA TRP A 74 4.36 -4.88 -1.70
C TRP A 74 5.78 -5.36 -2.06
N ALA A 75 6.55 -5.84 -1.08
CA ALA A 75 7.90 -6.38 -1.33
C ALA A 75 7.87 -7.61 -2.24
N GLU A 76 6.90 -8.52 -2.08
CA GLU A 76 6.74 -9.66 -2.99
C GLU A 76 6.44 -9.20 -4.41
N LEU A 77 5.49 -8.27 -4.57
CA LEU A 77 5.11 -7.76 -5.88
C LEU A 77 6.20 -6.90 -6.54
N ALA A 78 7.04 -6.22 -5.76
CA ALA A 78 8.07 -5.33 -6.28
C ALA A 78 9.39 -6.03 -6.58
N VAL A 79 9.83 -6.93 -5.69
CA VAL A 79 11.17 -7.56 -5.78
C VAL A 79 11.13 -9.09 -5.70
N GLY A 80 9.96 -9.71 -5.54
CA GLY A 80 9.86 -11.17 -5.45
C GLY A 80 10.57 -11.75 -4.24
N LEU A 81 10.47 -11.09 -3.08
CA LEU A 81 11.17 -11.43 -1.84
C LEU A 81 11.10 -12.92 -1.47
N PHE A 82 9.98 -13.58 -1.72
CA PHE A 82 9.71 -14.98 -1.41
C PHE A 82 9.78 -15.91 -2.63
N GLY A 83 9.98 -15.37 -3.83
CA GLY A 83 10.08 -16.14 -5.08
C GLY A 83 8.80 -16.90 -5.44
N THR A 84 7.63 -16.35 -5.10
CA THR A 84 6.35 -17.02 -5.37
C THR A 84 5.84 -16.70 -6.79
N PRO A 85 4.84 -17.43 -7.32
CA PRO A 85 4.30 -17.17 -8.66
C PRO A 85 3.63 -15.79 -8.83
N ILE A 86 3.38 -15.07 -7.74
CA ILE A 86 2.84 -13.70 -7.77
C ILE A 86 3.94 -12.64 -7.70
N ALA A 87 5.21 -13.03 -7.61
CA ALA A 87 6.34 -12.10 -7.62
C ALA A 87 6.31 -11.22 -8.88
N GLY A 88 6.70 -9.95 -8.73
CA GLY A 88 6.90 -9.06 -9.87
C GLY A 88 7.96 -9.62 -10.82
N SER A 89 7.66 -9.59 -12.11
CA SER A 89 8.55 -10.01 -13.21
C SER A 89 9.29 -8.84 -13.82
#